data_AF-A0A1I2U482-F1
#
_entry.id   AF-A0A1I2U482-F1
#
_cell.length_a   1.000
_cell.length_b   1.000
_cell.length_c   1.000
_cell.angle_alpha   90.00
_cell.angle_beta   90.00
_cell.angle_gamma   90.00
#
_symmetry.space_group_name_H-M   'P 1'
#
loop_
_entity.id
_entity.type
_entity.pdbx_description
1 polymer ?
#
loop_
_entity_poly.entity_id
_entity_poly.type
_entity_poly.pdbx_seq_one_letter_code
_entity_poly.pdbx_strand_id
1 'polypeptide(L)' 'MAHEDKGTFLTVAEVAEIMRVSKMTVYRLVHSGELPAVRVGRSFRVHEQAVNDYLQASYYEAG' A
#
# COMPACT_ATOMS: atom_id res chain seq x y z
N MET A 1 9.88 -1.12 25.06
CA MET A 1 8.97 -0.80 23.94
C MET A 1 9.75 -0.97 22.65
N ALA A 2 9.72 -2.19 22.11
CA ALA A 2 10.20 -2.48 20.76
C ALA A 2 8.98 -3.05 20.05
N HIS A 3 8.28 -2.23 19.27
CA HIS A 3 7.44 -2.80 18.24
C HIS A 3 8.41 -3.26 17.16
N GLU A 4 8.80 -4.54 17.23
CA GLU A 4 9.42 -5.22 16.10
C GLU A 4 8.58 -4.94 14.86
N ASP A 5 9.21 -4.37 13.83
CA ASP A 5 8.75 -4.33 12.44
C ASP A 5 8.46 -5.77 11.95
N LYS A 6 7.37 -6.35 12.42
CA LYS A 6 6.79 -7.57 11.87
C LYS A 6 5.96 -7.14 10.68
N GLY A 7 6.56 -7.16 9.50
CA GLY A 7 5.98 -6.78 8.23
C GLY A 7 4.48 -7.06 8.11
N THR A 8 3.67 -6.07 8.47
CA THR A 8 2.22 -6.18 8.43
C THR A 8 1.81 -6.07 6.99
N PHE A 9 1.28 -7.17 6.45
CA PHE A 9 0.71 -7.20 5.12
C PHE A 9 -0.75 -6.75 5.18
N LEU A 10 -1.01 -5.61 4.54
CA LEU A 10 -2.33 -5.03 4.41
C LEU A 10 -3.05 -5.60 3.20
N THR A 11 -4.35 -5.79 3.31
CA THR A 11 -5.24 -6.08 2.20
C THR A 11 -5.47 -4.82 1.37
N VAL A 12 -5.87 -5.00 0.11
CA VAL A 12 -6.26 -3.89 -0.77
C VAL A 12 -7.37 -3.02 -0.15
N ALA A 13 -8.26 -3.60 0.65
CA ALA A 13 -9.30 -2.85 1.33
C ALA A 13 -8.74 -1.95 2.44
N GLU A 14 -7.84 -2.47 3.27
CA GLU A 14 -7.21 -1.69 4.34
C GLU A 14 -6.36 -0.54 3.77
N VAL A 15 -5.60 -0.81 2.70
CA VAL A 15 -4.83 0.23 2.01
C VAL A 15 -5.75 1.32 1.44
N ALA A 16 -6.90 0.94 0.88
CA ALA A 16 -7.87 1.90 0.34
C ALA A 16 -8.42 2.83 1.43
N GLU A 17 -8.71 2.30 2.62
CA GLU A 17 -9.15 3.08 3.77
C GLU A 17 -8.05 4.04 4.27
N ILE A 18 -6.80 3.55 4.37
CA ILE A 18 -5.64 4.35 4.80
C ILE A 18 -5.39 5.52 3.83
N MET A 19 -5.34 5.22 2.53
CA MET A 19 -5.07 6.21 1.49
C MET A 19 -6.30 7.07 1.15
N ARG A 20 -7.47 6.75 1.70
CA ARG A 20 -8.77 7.39 1.38
C ARG A 20 -9.09 7.38 -0.12
N VAL A 21 -8.83 6.27 -0.78
CA VAL A 21 -9.10 6.07 -2.20
C VAL A 21 -10.00 4.86 -2.43
N SER A 22 -10.53 4.71 -3.64
CA SER A 22 -11.27 3.50 -4.00
C SER A 22 -10.34 2.27 -4.08
N LYS A 23 -10.86 1.07 -3.79
CA LYS A 23 -10.14 -0.20 -4.05
C LYS A 23 -9.64 -0.31 -5.50
N MET A 24 -10.38 0.25 -6.46
CA MET A 24 -9.98 0.27 -7.86
C MET A 24 -8.70 1.08 -8.06
N THR A 25 -8.56 2.22 -7.37
CA THR A 25 -7.33 3.01 -7.40
C THR A 25 -6.14 2.20 -6.89
N VAL A 26 -6.30 1.52 -5.75
CA VAL A 26 -5.24 0.65 -5.20
C VAL A 26 -4.90 -0.47 -6.19
N TYR A 27 -5.89 -1.12 -6.80
CA TYR A 27 -5.63 -2.13 -7.84
C TYR A 27 -4.87 -1.56 -9.03
N ARG A 28 -5.19 -0.34 -9.48
CA ARG A 28 -4.44 0.30 -10.57
C ARG A 28 -2.99 0.52 -10.18
N LEU A 29 -2.72 1.05 -8.99
CA LEU A 29 -1.35 1.29 -8.51
C LEU A 29 -0.54 -0.01 -8.40
N VAL A 30 -1.17 -1.09 -7.95
CA VAL A 30 -0.54 -2.41 -7.89
C VAL A 30 -0.24 -2.95 -9.30
N HIS A 31 -1.16 -2.79 -10.25
CA HIS A 31 -0.96 -3.26 -11.62
C HIS A 31 -0.01 -2.38 -12.43
N SER A 32 0.09 -1.08 -12.14
CA SER A 32 1.08 -0.18 -12.75
C SER A 32 2.47 -0.36 -12.17
N GLY A 33 2.58 -1.02 -11.00
CA GLY A 33 3.85 -1.24 -10.29
C GLY A 33 4.26 -0.07 -9.40
N GLU A 34 3.45 0.97 -9.31
CA GLU A 34 3.68 2.13 -8.43
C GLU A 34 3.53 1.78 -6.95
N LEU A 35 2.69 0.80 -6.63
CA LEU A 35 2.54 0.28 -5.27
C LEU A 35 3.01 -1.18 -5.18
N PRO A 36 4.19 -1.43 -4.57
CA PRO A 36 4.72 -2.78 -4.41
C PRO A 36 3.77 -3.69 -3.62
N ALA A 37 3.38 -4.81 -4.22
CA ALA A 37 2.49 -5.78 -3.59
C ALA A 37 2.89 -7.22 -3.89
N VAL A 38 2.56 -8.12 -2.97
CA VAL A 38 2.74 -9.56 -3.10
C VAL A 38 1.39 -10.21 -3.39
N ARG A 39 1.36 -11.11 -4.36
CA ARG A 39 0.17 -11.92 -4.66
C ARG A 39 0.10 -13.11 -3.72
N VAL A 40 -0.98 -13.22 -2.94
CA VAL A 40 -1.26 -14.33 -2.04
C VAL A 40 -2.56 -14.99 -2.49
N GLY A 41 -2.44 -16.10 -3.22
CA GLY A 41 -3.55 -16.77 -3.87
C GLY A 41 -4.23 -15.88 -4.92
N ARG A 42 -5.50 -15.54 -4.69
CA ARG A 42 -6.32 -14.70 -5.59
C ARG A 42 -6.32 -13.22 -5.21
N SER A 43 -5.65 -12.84 -4.13
CA SER A 43 -5.67 -11.48 -3.58
C SER A 43 -4.26 -10.90 -3.50
N PHE A 44 -4.19 -9.58 -3.50
CA PHE A 44 -2.93 -8.86 -3.25
C PHE A 44 -2.79 -8.50 -1.76
N ARG A 45 -1.54 -8.41 -1.35
CA ARG A 45 -1.10 -7.95 -0.04
C ARG A 45 -0.02 -6.90 -0.22
N VAL A 46 -0.17 -5.78 0.45
CA VAL A 46 0.76 -4.64 0.36
C VAL A 46 1.49 -4.55 1.69
N HIS A 47 2.80 -4.37 1.65
CA HIS A 47 3.55 -4.15 2.88
C HIS A 47 3.22 -2.75 3.42
N GLU A 48 2.98 -2.63 4.72
CA GLU A 48 2.66 -1.34 5.35
C GLU A 48 3.69 -0.26 5.02
N GLN A 49 4.99 -0.59 5.09
CA GLN A 49 6.08 0.31 4.69
C GLN A 49 5.91 0.84 3.26
N ALA A 50 5.49 0.00 2.30
CA ALA A 50 5.33 0.42 0.91
C ALA A 50 4.21 1.46 0.74
N VAL A 51 3.13 1.35 1.54
CA VAL A 51 2.06 2.36 1.57
C VAL A 51 2.58 3.67 2.15
N ASN A 52 3.33 3.60 3.26
CA ASN A 52 3.91 4.78 3.87
C ASN A 52 4.91 5.47 2.93
N ASP A 53 5.80 4.72 2.28
CA ASP A 53 6.77 5.24 1.32
C ASP A 53 6.07 5.93 0.13
N TYR A 54 4.99 5.32 -0.40
CA TYR A 54 4.19 5.91 -1.47
C TYR A 54 3.53 7.23 -1.04
N LEU A 55 2.97 7.29 0.18
CA LEU A 55 2.36 8.52 0.71
C LEU A 55 3.40 9.61 0.95
N GLN A 56 4.61 9.25 1.39
CA GLN A 56 5.70 10.21 1.55
C GLN A 56 6.16 10.74 0.19
N ALA A 57 6.36 9.87 -0.81
CA ALA A 57 6.79 10.26 -2.15
C ALA A 57 5.79 11.20 -2.84
N SER A 58 4.49 10.91 -2.73
CA SER A 58 3.43 11.74 -3.34
C SER A 58 3.27 13.12 -2.68
N TYR A 59 3.69 13.29 -1.42
CA TYR A 59 3.75 14.61 -0.77
C TYR A 59 4.80 15.55 -1.40
N TYR A 60 5.85 15.01 -2.05
CA TYR A 60 6.90 15.83 -2.66
C TYR A 60 6.56 16.30 -4.09
N GLU A 61 5.65 15.63 -4.80
CA GLU A 61 5.22 16.05 -6.17
C GLU A 61 4.13 17.14 -6.15
N ALA A 62 3.46 17.36 -5.01
CA ALA A 62 2.41 18.38 -4.87
C ALA A 62 2.94 19.72 -4.32
N GLY A 63 4.20 20.07 -4.61
CA GLY A 63 4.89 21.30 -4.21
C GLY A 63 5.24 22.22 -5.36
#